data_AF-A0A1B6F4A6-F1
#
_entry.id   AF-A0A1B6F4A6-F1
#
_cell.length_a   1.000
_cell.length_b   1.000
_cell.length_c   1.000
_cell.angle_alpha   90.00
_cell.angle_beta   90.00
_cell.angle_gamma   90.00
#
_symmetry.space_group_name_H-M   'P 1'
#
loop_
_entity.id
_entity.type
_entity.pdbx_description
1 polymer ?
#
loop_
_entity_poly.entity_id
_entity_poly.type
_entity_poly.pdbx_seq_one_letter_code
_entity_poly.pdbx_strand_id
1 'polypeptide(L)'
;ELQVWDADHFSADDFLGAITLDLNRFPRGAKSSKLCTLGMLKTDGTVPMVNIFKQKRVKGWWPFYVKKENEEMELTGKVEAEIHLLTQEEAEKNPAGQGRNEPDPLDKPNRPDASFMWFLNPLKSIRYIVWHNYKWRILKMLIIMALFLMFFLFFYSMPGYTVKKLLGA
;
A
#
# COMPACT_ATOMS: atom_id res chain seq x y z
N GLU A 1 19.16 -7.33 -16.66
CA GLU A 1 18.96 -6.43 -15.51
C GLU A 1 17.48 -6.23 -15.32
N LEU A 2 16.99 -6.21 -14.08
CA LEU A 2 15.61 -5.93 -13.75
C LEU A 2 15.57 -4.57 -13.03
N GLN A 3 14.68 -3.69 -13.46
CA GLN A 3 14.54 -2.34 -12.92
C GLN A 3 13.09 -2.09 -12.50
N VAL A 4 12.92 -1.29 -11.46
CA VAL A 4 11.60 -0.85 -10.99
C VAL A 4 11.56 0.67 -11.10
N TRP A 5 10.50 1.14 -11.74
CA TRP A 5 10.19 2.55 -11.96
C TRP A 5 8.83 2.83 -11.35
N ASP A 6 8.66 4.00 -10.73
CA ASP A 6 7.35 4.48 -10.31
C ASP A 6 6.60 5.01 -11.54
N ALA A 7 5.36 4.57 -11.72
CA ALA A 7 4.56 4.93 -12.89
C ALA A 7 3.68 6.13 -12.55
N ASP A 8 4.14 7.32 -12.92
CA ASP A 8 3.47 8.57 -12.62
C ASP A 8 2.60 9.04 -13.78
N HIS A 9 1.42 9.58 -13.48
CA HIS A 9 0.49 10.05 -14.52
C HIS A 9 0.84 11.44 -15.07
N PHE A 10 1.54 12.27 -14.29
CA PHE A 10 1.77 13.69 -14.58
C PHE A 10 3.25 14.11 -14.53
N SER A 11 4.13 13.27 -13.99
CA SER A 11 5.57 13.47 -13.87
C SER A 11 6.34 12.44 -14.71
N ALA A 12 7.66 12.65 -14.86
CA ALA A 12 8.52 11.60 -15.36
C ALA A 12 8.61 10.46 -14.33
N ASP A 13 8.69 9.22 -14.83
CA ASP A 13 8.79 8.05 -13.97
C ASP A 13 10.08 8.08 -13.14
N ASP A 14 9.95 7.89 -11.82
CA ASP A 14 11.06 7.90 -10.88
C ASP A 14 11.72 6.51 -10.78
N PHE A 15 13.04 6.46 -10.80
CA PHE A 15 13.77 5.21 -10.61
C PHE A 15 13.76 4.77 -9.13
N LEU A 16 13.22 3.58 -8.85
CA LEU A 16 13.11 3.05 -7.49
C LEU A 16 14.21 2.04 -7.13
N GLY A 17 14.77 1.33 -8.12
CA GLY A 17 15.87 0.40 -7.87
C GLY A 17 16.08 -0.62 -8.97
N ALA A 18 17.23 -1.28 -8.93
CA ALA A 18 17.59 -2.30 -9.90
C ALA A 18 18.27 -3.50 -9.25
N ILE A 19 18.27 -4.61 -9.98
CA ILE A 19 19.11 -5.77 -9.71
C ILE A 19 19.63 -6.38 -11.01
N THR A 20 20.92 -6.69 -11.02
CA THR A 20 21.56 -7.42 -12.13
C THR A 20 21.75 -8.87 -11.71
N LEU A 21 21.14 -9.78 -12.47
CA LEU A 21 21.23 -11.23 -12.25
C LEU A 21 22.02 -11.84 -13.41
N ASP A 22 23.13 -12.53 -13.10
CA ASP A 22 23.82 -13.39 -14.06
C ASP A 22 23.08 -14.73 -14.14
N LEU A 23 22.54 -15.05 -15.32
CA LEU A 23 21.75 -16.27 -15.57
C LEU A 23 22.53 -17.56 -15.26
N ASN A 24 23.85 -17.54 -15.35
CA ASN A 24 24.69 -18.69 -15.01
C ASN A 24 24.84 -18.88 -13.50
N ARG A 25 24.81 -17.79 -12.72
CA ARG A 25 25.06 -17.82 -11.29
C ARG A 25 24.45 -16.58 -10.61
N PHE A 26 23.22 -16.72 -10.15
CA PHE A 26 22.53 -15.67 -9.38
C PHE A 26 22.06 -16.20 -8.01
N PRO A 27 21.91 -15.34 -7.00
CA PRO A 27 21.49 -15.80 -5.67
C PRO A 27 20.08 -16.37 -5.73
N ARG A 28 19.88 -17.48 -5.02
CA ARG A 28 18.57 -18.10 -4.88
C ARG A 28 17.60 -17.11 -4.22
N GLY A 29 16.46 -16.88 -4.85
CA GLY A 29 15.40 -16.03 -4.28
C GLY A 29 14.93 -16.54 -2.91
N ALA A 30 14.61 -15.61 -2.00
CA ALA A 30 14.09 -15.95 -0.68
C ALA A 30 12.64 -16.45 -0.77
N LYS A 31 12.22 -17.28 0.18
CA LYS A 31 10.85 -17.82 0.21
C LYS A 31 9.80 -16.80 0.65
N SER A 32 10.22 -15.72 1.33
CA SER A 32 9.32 -14.68 1.82
C SER A 32 10.01 -13.32 1.83
N SER A 33 9.22 -12.25 1.77
CA SER A 33 9.70 -10.87 1.83
C SER A 33 10.49 -10.55 3.12
N LYS A 34 10.22 -11.26 4.22
CA LYS A 34 10.92 -11.08 5.50
C LYS A 34 12.36 -11.59 5.46
N LEU A 35 12.61 -12.68 4.74
CA LEU A 35 13.93 -13.30 4.63
C LEU A 35 14.79 -12.66 3.52
N CYS A 36 14.16 -11.89 2.63
CA CYS A 36 14.83 -11.17 1.57
C CYS A 36 15.65 -9.99 2.13
N THR A 37 16.97 -10.04 2.01
CA THR A 37 17.91 -9.04 2.55
C THR A 37 19.06 -8.81 1.59
N LEU A 38 19.74 -7.65 1.67
CA LEU A 38 20.93 -7.34 0.84
C LEU A 38 22.07 -8.36 1.01
N GLY A 39 22.14 -9.03 2.16
CA GLY A 39 23.14 -10.08 2.41
C GLY A 39 23.06 -11.25 1.42
N MET A 40 21.95 -11.39 0.70
CA MET A 40 21.79 -12.38 -0.37
C MET A 40 22.58 -12.05 -1.63
N LEU A 41 23.00 -10.80 -1.83
CA LEU A 41 23.75 -10.39 -3.01
C LEU A 41 25.27 -10.58 -2.85
N LYS A 42 25.72 -11.09 -1.70
CA LYS A 42 27.14 -11.34 -1.43
C LYS A 42 27.70 -12.40 -2.37
N THR A 43 28.87 -12.11 -2.94
CA THR A 43 29.57 -13.02 -3.85
C THR A 43 30.57 -13.96 -3.16
N ASP A 44 30.65 -13.89 -1.82
CA ASP A 44 31.65 -14.60 -0.99
C ASP A 44 31.45 -16.12 -0.92
N GLY A 45 30.55 -16.69 -1.71
CA GLY A 45 30.23 -18.13 -1.73
C GLY A 45 29.38 -18.62 -0.55
N THR A 46 29.05 -17.75 0.40
CA THR A 46 28.20 -18.05 1.56
C THR A 46 26.72 -18.21 1.18
N VAL A 47 26.31 -17.60 0.06
CA VAL A 47 24.93 -17.58 -0.40
C VAL A 47 24.69 -18.68 -1.44
N PRO A 48 23.60 -19.46 -1.34
CA PRO A 48 23.27 -20.45 -2.37
C PRO A 48 22.97 -19.78 -3.70
N MET A 49 23.69 -20.16 -4.75
CA MET A 49 23.53 -19.65 -6.11
C MET A 49 22.78 -20.65 -6.99
N VAL A 50 22.10 -20.15 -8.01
CA VAL A 50 21.31 -20.93 -8.97
C VAL A 50 21.78 -20.61 -10.39
N ASN A 51 21.69 -21.61 -11.25
CA ASN A 51 21.92 -21.51 -12.69
C ASN A 51 20.62 -21.82 -13.41
N ILE A 52 20.07 -20.86 -14.17
CA ILE A 52 18.76 -21.03 -14.83
C ILE A 52 18.81 -22.09 -15.95
N PHE A 53 19.98 -22.30 -16.56
CA PHE A 53 20.15 -23.30 -17.62
C PHE A 53 20.10 -24.73 -17.09
N LYS A 54 20.45 -24.92 -15.80
CA LYS A 54 20.26 -26.20 -15.10
C LYS A 54 18.86 -26.33 -14.50
N GLN A 55 18.33 -25.22 -13.97
CA GLN A 55 17.01 -25.15 -13.36
C GLN A 55 16.14 -24.15 -14.12
N LYS A 56 15.37 -24.63 -15.10
CA LYS A 56 14.57 -23.79 -16.02
C LYS A 56 13.53 -22.88 -15.34
N ARG A 57 13.16 -23.13 -14.08
CA ARG A 57 12.14 -22.37 -13.36
C ARG A 57 12.59 -22.04 -11.94
N VAL A 58 12.58 -20.75 -11.59
CA VAL A 58 12.94 -20.25 -10.26
C VAL A 58 11.96 -19.15 -9.84
N LYS A 59 11.30 -19.35 -8.69
CA LYS A 59 10.44 -18.36 -8.04
C LYS A 59 11.04 -17.95 -6.70
N GLY A 60 10.96 -16.66 -6.38
CA GLY A 60 11.36 -16.17 -5.07
C GLY A 60 11.36 -14.66 -4.95
N TRP A 61 11.87 -14.18 -3.82
CA TRP A 61 12.02 -12.77 -3.50
C TRP A 61 13.47 -12.34 -3.67
N TRP A 62 13.69 -11.22 -4.38
CA TRP A 62 15.00 -10.61 -4.54
C TRP A 62 15.02 -9.17 -4.01
N PRO A 63 16.14 -8.74 -3.39
CA PRO A 63 16.31 -7.39 -2.91
C PRO A 63 16.73 -6.48 -4.06
N PHE A 64 16.00 -5.38 -4.25
CA PHE A 64 16.36 -4.33 -5.19
C PHE A 64 17.09 -3.22 -4.45
N TYR A 65 18.10 -2.66 -5.09
CA TYR A 65 18.95 -1.68 -4.46
C TYR A 65 19.26 -0.52 -5.40
N VAL A 66 19.69 0.58 -4.79
CA VAL A 66 20.27 1.74 -5.48
C VAL A 66 21.69 1.90 -4.97
N LYS A 67 22.63 2.19 -5.87
CA LYS A 67 24.01 2.49 -5.50
C LYS A 67 24.10 3.98 -5.18
N LYS A 68 24.56 4.31 -3.98
CA LYS A 68 24.89 5.69 -3.61
C LYS A 68 26.24 6.10 -4.19
N GLU A 69 26.54 7.40 -4.14
CA GLU A 69 27.84 7.96 -4.54
C GLU A 69 29.03 7.30 -3.84
N ASN A 70 28.83 6.81 -2.60
CA ASN A 70 29.83 6.11 -1.80
C ASN A 70 29.99 4.61 -2.15
N GLU A 71 29.43 4.14 -3.27
CA GLU A 71 29.37 2.72 -3.69
C GLU A 71 28.60 1.77 -2.75
N GLU A 72 28.06 2.27 -1.65
CA GLU A 72 27.20 1.50 -0.75
C GLU A 72 25.85 1.17 -1.42
N MET A 73 25.43 -0.08 -1.28
CA MET A 73 24.13 -0.56 -1.75
C MET A 73 23.06 -0.29 -0.69
N GLU A 74 22.07 0.53 -1.01
CA GLU A 74 20.90 0.75 -0.17
C GLU A 74 19.71 -0.06 -0.66
N LEU A 75 19.05 -0.77 0.26
CA LEU A 75 17.85 -1.56 -0.06
C LEU A 75 16.66 -0.64 -0.26
N THR A 76 16.13 -0.58 -1.48
CA THR A 76 14.96 0.25 -1.81
C THR A 76 13.68 -0.55 -1.91
N GLY A 77 13.77 -1.82 -2.33
CA GLY A 77 12.59 -2.63 -2.56
C GLY A 77 12.86 -4.12 -2.47
N LYS A 78 11.77 -4.89 -2.45
CA LYS A 78 11.81 -6.36 -2.52
C LYS A 78 10.75 -6.78 -3.51
N VAL A 79 11.16 -7.51 -4.54
CA VAL A 79 10.27 -7.96 -5.60
C VAL A 79 10.16 -9.47 -5.55
N GLU A 80 8.93 -9.96 -5.56
CA GLU A 80 8.65 -11.36 -5.87
C GLU A 80 8.60 -11.51 -7.38
N ALA A 81 9.41 -12.41 -7.91
CA ALA A 81 9.44 -12.69 -9.33
C ALA A 81 9.50 -14.20 -9.57
N GLU A 82 9.12 -14.58 -10.77
CA GLU A 82 9.28 -15.93 -11.27
C GLU A 82 9.97 -15.87 -12.63
N ILE A 83 11.10 -16.56 -12.74
CA ILE A 83 11.96 -16.56 -13.92
C ILE A 83 11.87 -17.93 -14.57
N HIS A 84 11.40 -17.96 -15.82
CA HIS A 84 11.27 -19.17 -16.64
C HIS A 84 12.15 -19.09 -17.88
N LEU A 85 12.96 -20.11 -18.10
CA LEU A 85 13.70 -20.32 -19.35
C LEU A 85 12.88 -21.22 -20.27
N LEU A 86 12.34 -20.61 -21.33
CA LEU A 86 11.53 -21.29 -22.35
C LEU A 86 12.35 -21.55 -23.61
N THR A 87 11.94 -22.56 -24.38
CA THR A 87 12.42 -22.71 -25.76
C THR A 87 11.74 -21.70 -26.69
N GLN A 88 12.29 -21.53 -27.90
CA GLN A 88 11.67 -20.65 -28.90
C GLN A 88 10.23 -21.06 -29.21
N GLU A 89 9.97 -22.35 -29.41
CA GLU A 89 8.63 -22.87 -29.73
C GLU A 89 7.60 -22.62 -28.60
N GLU A 90 8.03 -22.69 -27.33
CA GLU A 90 7.18 -22.41 -26.17
C GLU A 90 6.87 -20.92 -26.06
N ALA A 91 7.87 -20.07 -26.28
CA ALA A 91 7.70 -18.61 -26.26
C ALA A 91 6.79 -18.10 -27.39
N GLU A 92 6.84 -18.72 -28.58
CA GLU A 92 5.97 -18.39 -29.70
C GLU A 92 4.50 -18.75 -29.45
N LYS A 93 4.24 -19.83 -28.69
CA LYS A 93 2.87 -20.24 -28.32
C LYS A 93 2.22 -19.32 -27.30
N ASN A 94 3.01 -18.75 -26.39
CA ASN A 94 2.52 -17.82 -25.37
C ASN A 94 3.41 -16.56 -25.31
N PRO A 95 3.25 -15.63 -26.27
CA PRO A 95 4.07 -14.43 -26.32
C PRO A 95 3.72 -13.48 -25.18
N ALA A 96 4.63 -13.31 -24.22
CA ALA A 96 4.52 -12.30 -23.17
C ALA A 96 5.19 -10.98 -23.61
N GLY A 97 4.69 -9.84 -23.12
CA GLY A 97 5.38 -8.56 -23.24
C GLY A 97 5.41 -7.92 -24.64
N GLN A 98 4.52 -8.30 -25.56
CA GLN A 98 4.35 -7.61 -26.85
C GLN A 98 3.64 -6.26 -26.69
N GLY A 99 4.20 -5.32 -25.92
CA GLY A 99 3.83 -3.89 -25.84
C GLY A 99 2.35 -3.53 -25.55
N ARG A 100 1.47 -4.53 -25.41
CA ARG A 100 0.02 -4.43 -25.26
C ARG A 100 -0.50 -5.33 -24.14
N ASN A 101 0.27 -6.35 -23.76
CA ASN A 101 -0.04 -7.25 -22.66
C ASN A 101 1.07 -7.13 -21.61
N GLU A 102 0.64 -7.04 -20.36
CA GLU A 102 1.54 -7.09 -19.21
C GLU A 102 2.36 -8.40 -19.23
N PRO A 103 3.61 -8.39 -18.76
CA PRO A 103 4.34 -9.63 -18.50
C PRO A 103 3.53 -10.49 -17.53
N ASP A 104 3.61 -11.82 -17.68
CA ASP A 104 2.80 -12.80 -16.93
C ASP A 104 2.73 -12.47 -15.43
N PRO A 105 1.63 -11.85 -14.96
CA PRO A 105 1.62 -11.23 -13.65
C PRO A 105 1.41 -12.29 -12.58
N LEU A 106 2.22 -12.24 -11.53
CA LEU A 106 1.96 -13.01 -10.31
C LEU A 106 0.68 -12.50 -9.63
N ASP A 107 0.08 -13.37 -8.82
CA ASP A 107 -1.05 -13.01 -7.97
C ASP A 107 -0.76 -11.73 -7.17
N LYS A 108 -1.72 -10.80 -7.15
CA LYS A 108 -1.55 -9.54 -6.45
C LYS A 108 -1.25 -9.80 -4.97
N PRO A 109 -0.24 -9.13 -4.38
CA PRO A 109 0.05 -9.30 -2.97
C PRO A 109 -1.16 -8.85 -2.14
N ASN A 110 -1.37 -9.51 -0.99
CA ASN A 110 -2.41 -9.13 -0.04
C ASN A 110 -2.06 -7.77 0.59
N ARG A 111 -2.47 -6.69 -0.07
CA ARG A 111 -2.27 -5.31 0.38
C ARG A 111 -3.38 -4.97 1.37
N PRO A 112 -3.06 -4.48 2.59
CA PRO A 112 -4.10 -3.94 3.46
C PRO A 112 -4.77 -2.74 2.76
N ASP A 113 -6.10 -2.70 2.75
CA ASP A 113 -6.95 -1.67 2.11
C ASP A 113 -6.65 -0.22 2.53
N ALA A 114 -5.77 -0.03 3.52
CA ALA A 114 -5.38 1.26 4.08
C ALA A 114 -4.57 2.17 3.13
N SER A 115 -4.35 1.78 1.88
CA SER A 115 -3.28 2.36 1.06
C SER A 115 -3.74 2.94 -0.28
N PHE A 116 -5.04 3.24 -0.44
CA PHE A 116 -5.58 3.81 -1.68
C PHE A 116 -6.47 5.05 -1.54
N MET A 117 -6.38 5.82 -0.44
CA MET A 117 -7.16 7.06 -0.36
C MET A 117 -6.37 8.12 0.39
N TRP A 118 -5.33 8.67 -0.24
CA TRP A 118 -4.63 9.85 0.28
C TRP A 118 -5.60 10.93 0.78
N PHE A 119 -6.78 11.08 0.15
CA PHE A 119 -7.85 11.98 0.57
C PHE A 119 -8.77 11.46 1.71
N LEU A 120 -9.10 10.17 1.79
CA LEU A 120 -9.96 9.65 2.88
C LEU A 120 -9.20 9.21 4.13
N ASN A 121 -7.88 9.06 4.04
CA ASN A 121 -7.02 8.75 5.18
C ASN A 121 -7.04 9.82 6.28
N PRO A 122 -7.00 11.14 5.97
CA PRO A 122 -7.15 12.18 7.00
C PRO A 122 -8.55 12.16 7.64
N LEU A 123 -9.62 11.93 6.87
CA LEU A 123 -10.98 11.86 7.43
C LEU A 123 -11.19 10.64 8.32
N LYS A 124 -10.66 9.47 7.95
CA LYS A 124 -10.67 8.27 8.81
C LYS A 124 -9.84 8.47 10.07
N SER A 125 -8.66 9.09 9.96
CA SER A 125 -7.79 9.42 11.09
C SER A 125 -8.44 10.43 12.04
N ILE A 126 -9.04 11.51 11.52
CA ILE A 126 -9.78 12.50 12.30
C ILE A 126 -10.99 11.83 12.99
N ARG A 127 -11.78 11.04 12.26
CA ARG A 127 -12.92 10.31 12.84
C ARG A 127 -12.45 9.38 13.97
N TYR A 128 -11.35 8.67 13.79
CA TYR A 128 -10.82 7.76 14.81
C TYR A 128 -10.31 8.51 16.06
N ILE A 129 -9.52 9.58 15.87
CA ILE A 129 -8.98 10.40 16.97
C ILE A 129 -10.10 11.14 17.72
N VAL A 130 -11.05 11.74 17.00
CA VAL A 130 -12.17 12.47 17.59
C VAL A 130 -13.11 11.51 18.32
N TRP A 131 -13.43 10.35 17.74
CA TRP A 131 -14.30 9.37 18.39
C TRP A 131 -13.66 8.72 19.61
N HIS A 132 -12.35 8.48 19.59
CA HIS A 132 -11.64 7.90 20.73
C HIS A 132 -11.60 8.85 21.94
N ASN A 133 -11.22 10.11 21.73
CA ASN A 133 -11.02 11.08 22.82
C ASN A 133 -12.28 11.88 23.20
N TYR A 134 -13.17 12.17 22.25
CA TYR A 134 -14.24 13.16 22.45
C TYR A 134 -15.66 12.60 22.43
N LYS A 135 -15.87 11.28 22.26
CA LYS A 135 -17.23 10.69 22.21
C LYS A 135 -18.14 11.13 23.36
N TRP A 136 -17.60 11.17 24.58
CA TRP A 136 -18.36 11.57 25.77
C TRP A 136 -18.58 13.08 25.85
N ARG A 137 -17.65 13.90 25.36
CA ARG A 137 -17.83 15.37 25.32
C ARG A 137 -18.86 15.76 24.27
N ILE A 138 -18.82 15.14 23.09
CA ILE A 138 -19.79 15.34 22.01
C ILE A 138 -21.19 14.95 22.46
N LEU A 139 -21.35 13.79 23.12
CA LEU A 139 -22.65 13.35 23.64
C LEU A 139 -23.21 14.33 24.69
N LYS A 140 -22.39 14.80 25.63
CA LYS A 140 -22.80 15.80 26.64
C LYS A 140 -23.25 17.11 25.99
N MET A 141 -22.49 17.61 25.01
CA MET A 141 -22.86 18.83 24.27
C MET A 141 -24.19 18.69 23.52
N LEU A 142 -24.43 17.54 22.88
CA LEU A 142 -25.70 17.25 22.21
C LEU A 142 -26.88 17.25 23.19
N ILE A 143 -26.72 16.66 24.37
CA ILE A 143 -27.76 16.65 25.42
C ILE A 143 -28.04 18.07 25.92
N ILE A 144 -27.01 18.85 26.21
CA ILE A 144 -27.16 20.24 26.66
C ILE A 144 -27.87 21.09 25.60
N MET A 145 -27.48 20.94 24.33
CA MET A 145 -28.12 21.64 23.22
C MET A 145 -29.59 21.24 23.07
N ALA A 146 -29.93 19.96 23.19
CA ALA A 146 -31.31 19.49 23.14
C ALA A 146 -32.16 20.05 24.31
N LEU A 147 -31.60 20.09 25.53
CA LEU A 147 -32.26 20.70 26.68
C LEU A 147 -32.47 22.20 26.47
N PHE A 148 -31.46 22.92 25.99
CA PHE A 148 -31.57 24.34 25.68
C PHE A 148 -32.67 24.61 24.65
N LEU A 149 -32.73 23.79 23.60
CA LEU A 149 -33.73 23.89 22.54
C LEU A 149 -35.15 23.59 23.09
N MET A 150 -35.27 22.61 23.98
CA MET A 150 -36.52 22.33 24.70
C MET A 150 -36.98 23.53 25.55
N PHE A 151 -36.08 24.14 26.34
CA PHE A 151 -36.40 25.34 27.12
C PHE A 151 -36.75 26.53 26.22
N PHE A 152 -36.00 26.74 25.15
CA PHE A 152 -36.27 27.80 24.18
C PHE A 152 -37.67 27.66 23.57
N LEU A 153 -38.04 26.46 23.12
CA LEU A 153 -39.38 26.18 22.60
C LEU A 153 -40.47 26.33 23.66
N PHE A 154 -40.18 25.97 24.92
CA PHE A 154 -41.11 26.15 26.04
C PHE A 154 -41.42 27.64 26.27
N PHE A 155 -40.40 28.51 26.32
CA PHE A 155 -40.61 29.95 26.45
C PHE A 155 -41.24 30.57 25.21
N TYR A 156 -40.87 30.12 24.01
CA TYR A 156 -41.47 30.58 22.77
C TYR A 156 -42.96 30.22 22.66
N SER A 157 -43.38 29.05 23.16
CA SER A 157 -44.77 28.61 23.18
C SER A 157 -45.59 29.17 24.35
N MET A 158 -44.94 29.83 25.33
CA MET A 158 -45.62 30.38 26.50
C MET A 158 -46.55 31.60 26.30
N PRO A 159 -46.44 32.49 25.27
CA PRO A 159 -47.28 33.69 25.22
C PRO A 159 -48.65 33.48 24.56
N GLY A 160 -49.09 32.22 24.36
CA GLY A 160 -50.48 31.91 23.96
C GLY A 160 -51.34 31.37 25.11
N TYR A 161 -50.81 30.43 25.90
CA TYR A 161 -51.57 29.73 26.95
C TYR A 161 -51.69 30.52 28.24
N THR A 162 -50.67 31.29 28.61
CA THR A 162 -50.70 32.18 29.79
C THR A 162 -51.69 33.33 29.59
N VAL A 163 -51.72 33.92 28.39
CA VAL A 163 -52.66 34.98 28.00
C VAL A 163 -54.10 34.46 28.00
N LYS A 164 -54.38 33.26 27.49
CA LYS A 164 -55.71 32.64 27.55
C LYS A 164 -56.16 32.34 28.99
N LYS A 165 -55.27 31.81 29.83
CA LYS A 165 -55.58 31.50 31.24
C LYS A 165 -55.72 32.75 32.13
N LEU A 166 -55.05 33.85 31.79
CA LEU A 166 -55.17 35.14 32.50
C LEU A 166 -56.43 35.93 32.07
N LEU A 167 -56.88 35.77 30.83
CA LEU A 167 -58.09 36.42 30.29
C LEU A 167 -59.41 35.67 30.61
N GLY A 168 -59.35 34.57 31.37
CA GLY A 168 -60.54 33.90 31.88
C GLY A 168 -61.49 33.36 30.80
N ALA A 169 -60.94 32.71 29.76
CA ALA A 169 -61.70 31.91 28.79
C ALA A 169 -61.14 30.49 28.72
#